data_AF-E6M4J1-F1
#
_entry.id   AF-E6M4J1-F1
#
_cell.length_a   1.000
_cell.length_b   1.000
_cell.length_c   1.000
_cell.angle_alpha   90.00
_cell.angle_beta   90.00
_cell.angle_gamma   90.00
#
_symmetry.space_group_name_H-M   'P 1'
#
loop_
_entity.id
_entity.type
_entity.pdbx_description
1 polymer ?
#
loop_
_entity_poly.entity_id
_entity_poly.type
_entity_poly.pdbx_seq_one_letter_code
_entity_poly.pdbx_strand_id
1 'polypeptide(L)'
;MNDSENPDLREENRLLRVALEQTKLDLARAGEQVEKLQDELQHQRMFAATAIGQVQEMRASKSWRVTAPLRALSRKSHDAKQRKQDSGPTIVQSGRDQITVERGDETVLTTAEKVALVASWSKECTASKSVSVYLQELAKNGYATVLISTCEAPGKLQFPHGIPQQTIVLRRPNVGYDFGSWALALDRYPQVRQAAHVLITNDSMIGPFEPLQDLLRLTEEPGPDVTAATLSYQVSGHFQSFFVCFHNGILDAEPWRRFFDSIQEKSDKMSVVLSYELGMHDVCVKNGFSHKELFLPTDLNSGGGNPTLVSWSALVEKGFPFIKRTIYTDPSTAPGGESLREFVHYRYNEDLEDWV
;
A
#
# COMPACT_ATOMS: atom_id res chain seq x y z
N MET A 1 -72.72 -21.91 26.75
CA MET A 1 -72.28 -21.32 25.47
C MET A 1 -70.86 -20.86 25.71
N ASN A 2 -69.92 -21.78 25.51
CA ASN A 2 -68.94 -21.81 24.40
C ASN A 2 -67.88 -20.70 24.60
N ASP A 3 -66.58 -20.98 24.71
CA ASP A 3 -65.82 -22.05 24.08
C ASP A 3 -64.68 -22.58 24.96
N SER A 4 -64.50 -23.90 24.92
CA SER A 4 -63.20 -24.51 25.15
C SER A 4 -62.27 -24.03 24.03
N GLU A 5 -61.41 -23.04 24.30
CA GLU A 5 -60.34 -22.71 23.37
C GLU A 5 -59.46 -23.95 23.17
N ASN A 6 -59.47 -24.46 21.94
CA ASN A 6 -58.73 -25.64 21.52
C ASN A 6 -57.24 -25.44 21.84
N PRO A 7 -56.60 -26.31 22.64
CA PRO A 7 -55.18 -26.18 23.00
C PRO A 7 -54.25 -26.12 21.77
N ASP A 8 -54.64 -26.73 20.64
CA ASP A 8 -53.91 -26.62 19.37
C ASP A 8 -53.92 -25.18 18.82
N LEU A 9 -55.06 -24.47 18.93
CA LEU A 9 -55.16 -23.06 18.51
C LEU A 9 -54.33 -22.13 19.40
N ARG A 10 -54.12 -22.48 20.68
CA ARG A 10 -53.25 -21.70 21.58
C ARG A 10 -51.79 -21.87 21.22
N GLU A 11 -51.39 -23.10 20.89
CA GLU A 11 -50.03 -23.40 20.46
C GLU A 11 -49.73 -22.77 19.09
N GLU A 12 -50.67 -22.84 18.15
CA GLU A 12 -50.58 -22.17 16.85
C GLU A 12 -50.45 -20.65 17.01
N ASN A 13 -51.27 -20.02 17.87
CA ASN A 13 -51.14 -18.58 18.18
C ASN A 13 -49.79 -18.24 18.82
N ARG A 14 -49.24 -19.12 19.65
CA ARG A 14 -47.91 -18.94 20.25
C ARG A 14 -46.82 -18.95 19.18
N LEU A 15 -46.85 -19.94 18.29
CA LEU A 15 -45.89 -20.07 17.19
C LEU A 15 -45.97 -18.89 16.21
N LEU A 16 -47.19 -18.44 15.87
CA LEU A 16 -47.40 -17.25 15.02
C LEU A 16 -46.83 -15.98 15.64
N ARG A 17 -46.95 -15.80 16.96
CA ARG A 17 -46.35 -14.67 17.67
C ARG A 17 -44.83 -14.70 17.63
N VAL A 18 -44.23 -15.87 17.83
CA VAL A 18 -42.77 -16.04 17.74
C VAL A 18 -42.27 -15.78 16.31
N ALA A 19 -42.95 -16.32 15.30
CA ALA A 19 -42.61 -16.07 13.90
C ALA A 19 -42.75 -14.59 13.53
N LEU A 20 -43.78 -13.91 14.04
CA LEU A 20 -43.98 -12.48 13.83
C LEU A 20 -42.86 -11.65 14.46
N GLU A 21 -42.43 -11.96 15.68
CA GLU A 21 -41.31 -11.26 16.34
C GLU A 21 -39.98 -11.52 15.61
N GLN A 22 -39.73 -12.75 15.15
CA GLN A 22 -38.56 -13.05 14.33
C GLN A 22 -38.56 -12.25 13.03
N THR A 23 -39.72 -12.17 12.35
CA THR A 23 -39.86 -11.40 11.11
C THR A 23 -39.62 -9.90 11.35
N LYS A 24 -40.05 -9.35 12.49
CA LYS A 24 -39.77 -7.95 12.85
C LYS A 24 -38.28 -7.69 13.06
N LEU A 25 -37.58 -8.62 13.72
CA LEU A 25 -36.13 -8.55 13.91
C LEU A 25 -35.36 -8.61 12.59
N ASP A 26 -35.76 -9.50 11.68
CA ASP A 26 -35.13 -9.62 10.36
C ASP A 26 -35.41 -8.40 9.49
N LEU A 27 -36.61 -7.81 9.59
CA LEU A 27 -36.94 -6.54 8.94
C LEU A 27 -36.12 -5.37 9.48
N ALA A 28 -35.88 -5.31 10.79
CA ALA A 28 -35.03 -4.29 11.40
C ALA A 28 -33.57 -4.39 10.92
N ARG A 29 -33.00 -5.60 10.86
CA ARG A 29 -31.66 -5.86 10.32
C ARG A 29 -31.55 -5.50 8.84
N ALA A 30 -32.56 -5.85 8.06
CA ALA A 30 -32.63 -5.46 6.65
C ALA A 30 -32.69 -3.93 6.50
N GLY A 31 -33.42 -3.24 7.39
CA GLY A 31 -33.45 -1.78 7.48
C GLY A 31 -32.08 -1.16 7.71
N GLU A 32 -31.34 -1.64 8.72
CA GLU A 32 -29.95 -1.20 9.00
C GLU A 32 -29.02 -1.46 7.81
N GLN A 33 -29.16 -2.60 7.13
CA GLN A 33 -28.35 -2.93 5.97
C GLN A 33 -28.69 -2.07 4.75
N VAL A 34 -29.96 -1.71 4.57
CA VAL A 34 -30.39 -0.76 3.53
C VAL A 34 -29.86 0.65 3.82
N GLU A 35 -29.88 1.09 5.08
CA GLU A 35 -29.33 2.39 5.49
C GLU A 35 -27.81 2.45 5.24
N LYS A 36 -27.07 1.40 5.62
CA LYS A 36 -25.63 1.29 5.31
C LYS A 36 -25.33 1.30 3.81
N LEU A 37 -26.11 0.58 3.00
CA LEU A 37 -25.97 0.59 1.55
C LEU A 37 -26.35 1.94 0.93
N GLN A 38 -27.31 2.65 1.52
CA GLN A 38 -27.68 4.00 1.09
C GLN A 38 -26.58 5.01 1.40
N ASP A 39 -25.91 4.90 2.55
CA ASP A 39 -24.75 5.70 2.91
C ASP A 39 -23.56 5.42 1.99
N GLU A 40 -23.26 4.13 1.72
CA GLU A 40 -22.23 3.74 0.75
C GLU A 40 -22.56 4.26 -0.66
N LEU A 41 -23.82 4.17 -1.09
CA LEU A 41 -24.26 4.69 -2.39
C LEU A 41 -24.22 6.21 -2.45
N GLN A 42 -24.59 6.92 -1.38
CA GLN A 42 -24.44 8.38 -1.30
C GLN A 42 -22.97 8.78 -1.35
N HIS A 43 -22.10 8.05 -0.65
CA HIS A 43 -20.67 8.27 -0.67
C HIS A 43 -20.10 8.04 -2.08
N GLN A 44 -20.47 6.94 -2.75
CA GLN A 44 -20.09 6.68 -4.15
C GLN A 44 -20.64 7.73 -5.11
N ARG A 45 -21.88 8.20 -4.92
CA ARG A 45 -22.48 9.26 -5.75
C ARG A 45 -21.79 10.59 -5.56
N MET A 46 -21.43 10.93 -4.32
CA MET A 46 -20.67 12.14 -4.00
C MET A 46 -19.25 12.05 -4.57
N PHE A 47 -18.61 10.88 -4.48
CA PHE A 47 -17.32 10.62 -5.10
C PHE A 47 -17.39 10.77 -6.64
N ALA A 48 -18.39 10.16 -7.27
CA ALA A 48 -18.63 10.26 -8.70
C ALA A 48 -18.97 11.70 -9.13
N ALA A 49 -19.77 12.42 -8.34
CA ALA A 49 -20.13 13.82 -8.61
C ALA A 49 -18.91 14.74 -8.47
N THR A 50 -18.06 14.52 -7.46
CA THR A 50 -16.80 15.25 -7.28
C THR A 50 -15.83 14.93 -8.42
N ALA A 51 -15.69 13.67 -8.80
CA ALA A 51 -14.86 13.27 -9.93
C ALA A 51 -15.38 13.86 -11.26
N ILE A 52 -16.69 13.86 -11.49
CA ILE A 52 -17.32 14.47 -12.67
C ILE A 52 -17.14 15.99 -12.63
N GLY A 53 -17.35 16.64 -11.48
CA GLY A 53 -17.15 18.07 -11.29
C GLY A 53 -15.70 18.48 -11.55
N GLN A 54 -14.74 17.73 -11.01
CA GLN A 54 -13.32 17.92 -11.28
C GLN A 54 -12.97 17.66 -12.74
N VAL A 55 -13.53 16.63 -13.39
CA VAL A 55 -13.37 16.40 -14.83
C VAL A 55 -13.98 17.54 -15.64
N GLN A 56 -15.07 18.15 -15.20
CA GLN A 56 -15.69 19.30 -15.84
C GLN A 56 -14.90 20.59 -15.63
N GLU A 57 -14.40 20.86 -14.43
CA GLU A 57 -13.49 21.97 -14.11
C GLU A 57 -12.15 21.83 -14.86
N MET A 58 -11.60 20.62 -14.90
CA MET A 58 -10.45 20.29 -15.73
C MET A 58 -10.78 20.52 -17.22
N ARG A 59 -11.91 20.02 -17.73
CA ARG A 59 -12.33 20.27 -19.13
C ARG A 59 -12.60 21.74 -19.44
N ALA A 60 -12.97 22.55 -18.45
CA ALA A 60 -13.16 23.99 -18.59
C ALA A 60 -11.83 24.77 -18.55
N SER A 61 -10.79 24.21 -17.93
CA SER A 61 -9.45 24.80 -17.90
C SER A 61 -8.82 24.87 -19.31
N LYS A 62 -8.44 26.10 -19.72
CA LYS A 62 -7.75 26.35 -21.01
C LYS A 62 -6.44 25.54 -21.12
N SER A 63 -5.73 25.33 -20.00
CA SER A 63 -4.51 24.51 -19.93
C SER A 63 -4.78 23.02 -20.21
N TRP A 64 -5.87 22.48 -19.67
CA TRP A 64 -6.21 21.07 -19.84
C TRP A 64 -6.76 20.75 -21.22
N ARG A 65 -7.57 21.62 -21.83
CA ARG A 65 -8.06 21.42 -23.23
C ARG A 65 -6.91 21.37 -24.24
N VAL A 66 -5.83 22.10 -23.98
CA VAL A 66 -4.61 22.10 -24.79
C VAL A 66 -3.72 20.91 -24.47
N THR A 67 -3.56 20.56 -23.19
CA THR A 67 -2.63 19.49 -22.77
C THR A 67 -3.23 18.09 -22.77
N ALA A 68 -4.55 17.89 -22.72
CA ALA A 68 -5.16 16.56 -22.69
C ALA A 68 -4.96 15.74 -23.99
N PRO A 69 -5.11 16.31 -25.20
CA PRO A 69 -4.73 15.62 -26.44
C PRO A 69 -3.23 15.33 -26.47
N LEU A 70 -2.39 16.26 -26.01
CA LEU A 70 -0.93 16.09 -25.92
C LEU A 70 -0.54 15.01 -24.90
N ARG A 71 -1.26 14.87 -23.78
CA ARG A 71 -1.07 13.82 -22.77
C ARG A 71 -1.55 12.46 -23.26
N ALA A 72 -2.67 12.40 -23.98
CA ALA A 72 -3.14 11.14 -24.59
C ALA A 72 -2.20 10.68 -25.73
N LEU A 73 -1.67 11.61 -26.52
CA LEU A 73 -0.62 11.36 -27.50
C LEU A 73 0.71 11.01 -26.84
N SER A 74 1.06 11.64 -25.72
CA SER A 74 2.22 11.31 -24.89
C SER A 74 2.08 9.94 -24.24
N ARG A 75 0.89 9.52 -23.79
CA ARG A 75 0.61 8.16 -23.28
C ARG A 75 0.79 7.13 -24.38
N LYS A 76 0.18 7.35 -25.56
CA LYS A 76 0.38 6.46 -26.72
C LYS A 76 1.83 6.43 -27.21
N SER A 77 2.55 7.55 -27.17
CA SER A 77 3.96 7.60 -27.54
C SER A 77 4.85 6.99 -26.47
N HIS A 78 4.53 7.15 -25.19
CA HIS A 78 5.17 6.44 -24.07
C HIS A 78 4.94 4.94 -24.19
N ASP A 79 3.71 4.46 -24.37
CA ASP A 79 3.40 3.04 -24.56
C ASP A 79 4.16 2.45 -25.76
N ALA A 80 4.26 3.20 -26.88
CA ALA A 80 5.01 2.79 -28.06
C ALA A 80 6.53 2.82 -27.86
N LYS A 81 7.05 3.77 -27.06
CA LYS A 81 8.48 3.91 -26.74
C LYS A 81 8.91 2.90 -25.68
N GLN A 82 8.03 2.58 -24.75
CA GLN A 82 8.18 1.59 -23.68
C GLN A 82 8.18 0.16 -24.26
N ARG A 83 7.28 -0.16 -25.20
CA ARG A 83 7.34 -1.43 -25.96
C ARG A 83 8.66 -1.63 -26.73
N LYS A 84 9.32 -0.54 -27.15
CA LYS A 84 10.67 -0.58 -27.75
C LYS A 84 11.79 -0.69 -26.71
N GLN A 85 11.55 -0.28 -25.46
CA GLN A 85 12.48 -0.33 -24.33
C GLN A 85 12.38 -1.68 -23.57
N ASP A 86 11.26 -2.39 -23.70
CA ASP A 86 10.94 -3.65 -23.00
C ASP A 86 11.66 -4.90 -23.56
N SER A 87 12.64 -4.74 -24.46
CA SER A 87 13.37 -5.85 -25.09
C SER A 87 14.60 -6.34 -24.32
N GLY A 88 14.92 -5.72 -23.17
CA GLY A 88 16.06 -6.10 -22.32
C GLY A 88 15.74 -7.30 -21.41
N PRO A 89 16.76 -7.95 -20.80
CA PRO A 89 16.53 -8.96 -19.79
C PRO A 89 15.81 -8.35 -18.58
N THR A 90 14.97 -9.15 -17.95
CA THR A 90 14.30 -8.79 -16.68
C THR A 90 15.33 -8.70 -15.56
N ILE A 91 15.01 -7.94 -14.50
CA ILE A 91 15.85 -7.85 -13.29
C ILE A 91 16.05 -9.24 -12.69
N VAL A 92 15.03 -10.08 -12.74
CA VAL A 92 15.11 -11.47 -12.27
C VAL A 92 16.09 -12.30 -13.14
N GLN A 93 16.15 -12.08 -14.45
CA GLN A 93 17.10 -12.78 -15.32
C GLN A 93 18.54 -12.30 -15.11
N SER A 94 18.78 -11.01 -14.91
CA SER A 94 20.13 -10.45 -14.78
C SER A 94 20.66 -10.42 -13.35
N GLY A 95 19.78 -10.33 -12.36
CA GLY A 95 20.13 -10.04 -10.97
C GLY A 95 20.09 -11.24 -10.02
N ARG A 96 19.62 -12.42 -10.47
CA ARG A 96 19.49 -13.63 -9.65
C ARG A 96 20.79 -14.04 -8.95
N ASP A 97 21.92 -13.95 -9.65
CA ASP A 97 23.23 -14.33 -9.13
C ASP A 97 23.92 -13.18 -8.37
N GLN A 98 23.30 -11.99 -8.33
CA GLN A 98 23.85 -10.78 -7.72
C GLN A 98 23.21 -10.46 -6.35
N ILE A 99 22.30 -11.31 -5.88
CA ILE A 99 21.70 -11.19 -4.55
C ILE A 99 22.48 -12.04 -3.54
N THR A 100 22.91 -11.42 -2.45
CA THR A 100 23.62 -12.10 -1.36
C THR A 100 22.80 -12.02 -0.07
N VAL A 101 22.90 -13.06 0.76
CA VAL A 101 22.31 -13.09 2.09
C VAL A 101 23.40 -12.69 3.07
N GLU A 102 23.29 -11.49 3.67
CA GLU A 102 24.25 -11.03 4.69
C GLU A 102 23.91 -11.59 6.08
N ARG A 103 22.63 -11.90 6.32
CA ARG A 103 22.12 -12.35 7.61
C ARG A 103 20.74 -13.02 7.48
N GLY A 104 20.43 -13.90 8.45
CA GLY A 104 19.07 -14.40 8.71
C GLY A 104 18.90 -15.86 8.34
N ASP A 105 17.93 -16.51 8.96
CA ASP A 105 17.56 -17.89 8.62
C ASP A 105 16.40 -17.86 7.64
N GLU A 106 16.67 -18.25 6.39
CA GLU A 106 15.69 -18.26 5.29
C GLU A 106 14.52 -19.24 5.54
N THR A 107 14.69 -20.23 6.42
CA THR A 107 13.66 -21.25 6.72
C THR A 107 12.44 -20.67 7.43
N VAL A 108 12.56 -19.50 8.06
CA VAL A 108 11.43 -18.81 8.70
C VAL A 108 10.31 -18.49 7.70
N LEU A 109 10.67 -18.26 6.42
CA LEU A 109 9.71 -17.92 5.37
C LEU A 109 8.83 -19.10 4.93
N THR A 110 9.21 -20.35 5.23
CA THR A 110 8.44 -21.53 4.83
C THR A 110 7.11 -21.66 5.57
N THR A 111 7.02 -21.09 6.78
CA THR A 111 5.84 -21.21 7.65
C THR A 111 5.23 -19.85 8.02
N ALA A 112 5.81 -18.75 7.52
CA ALA A 112 5.36 -17.41 7.83
C ALA A 112 4.01 -17.10 7.15
N GLU A 113 2.99 -16.84 7.96
CA GLU A 113 1.69 -16.36 7.45
C GLU A 113 1.74 -14.88 7.03
N LYS A 114 2.63 -14.10 7.66
CA LYS A 114 2.83 -12.68 7.37
C LYS A 114 4.29 -12.43 6.99
N VAL A 115 4.52 -11.83 5.83
CA VAL A 115 5.87 -11.54 5.32
C VAL A 115 5.94 -10.08 4.89
N ALA A 116 6.98 -9.36 5.31
CA ALA A 116 7.25 -7.99 4.89
C ALA A 116 8.53 -7.94 4.03
N LEU A 117 8.40 -7.52 2.77
CA LEU A 117 9.51 -7.29 1.86
C LEU A 117 9.84 -5.79 1.85
N VAL A 118 10.90 -5.41 2.57
CA VAL A 118 11.30 -4.02 2.79
C VAL A 118 12.47 -3.67 1.86
N ALA A 119 12.22 -2.90 0.80
CA ALA A 119 13.28 -2.35 -0.03
C ALA A 119 13.97 -1.18 0.70
N SER A 120 15.29 -1.14 0.69
CA SER A 120 16.04 -0.06 1.33
C SER A 120 17.22 0.39 0.50
N TRP A 121 17.42 1.71 0.42
CA TRP A 121 18.57 2.30 -0.23
C TRP A 121 19.34 3.20 0.73
N SER A 122 20.65 2.98 0.80
CA SER A 122 21.58 3.81 1.56
C SER A 122 22.88 4.02 0.79
N LYS A 123 23.49 5.20 0.99
CA LYS A 123 24.84 5.48 0.47
C LYS A 123 25.93 4.78 1.29
N GLU A 124 25.67 4.55 2.55
CA GLU A 124 26.61 3.97 3.51
C GLU A 124 26.10 2.63 4.02
N CYS A 125 27.00 1.79 4.53
CA CYS A 125 26.64 0.48 5.09
C CYS A 125 25.85 0.59 6.39
N THR A 126 25.76 1.76 7.00
CA THR A 126 25.03 2.00 8.25
C THR A 126 23.55 2.24 7.94
N ALA A 127 22.68 1.38 8.47
CA ALA A 127 21.24 1.56 8.41
C ALA A 127 20.78 2.64 9.39
N SER A 128 19.79 3.43 8.99
CA SER A 128 19.22 4.48 9.84
C SER A 128 18.39 3.91 11.00
N LYS A 129 18.12 4.74 12.01
CA LYS A 129 17.17 4.42 13.08
C LYS A 129 15.78 4.12 12.51
N SER A 130 15.34 4.85 11.49
CA SER A 130 14.03 4.62 10.84
C SER A 130 13.89 3.19 10.32
N VAL A 131 14.86 2.67 9.55
CA VAL A 131 14.82 1.28 9.06
C VAL A 131 14.79 0.29 10.22
N SER A 132 15.59 0.55 11.25
CA SER A 132 15.72 -0.31 12.42
C SER A 132 14.40 -0.41 13.19
N VAL A 133 13.79 0.73 13.54
CA VAL A 133 12.51 0.80 14.24
C VAL A 133 11.39 0.22 13.38
N TYR A 134 11.41 0.46 12.07
CA TYR A 134 10.37 -0.08 11.19
C TYR A 134 10.38 -1.62 11.17
N LEU A 135 11.55 -2.24 11.03
CA LEU A 135 11.68 -3.69 11.07
C LEU A 135 11.26 -4.27 12.44
N GLN A 136 11.57 -3.58 13.53
CA GLN A 136 11.17 -3.97 14.88
C GLN A 136 9.64 -3.95 15.04
N GLU A 137 8.96 -2.89 14.60
CA GLU A 137 7.51 -2.77 14.68
C GLU A 137 6.80 -3.80 13.77
N LEU A 138 7.33 -4.09 12.58
CA LEU A 138 6.81 -5.16 11.73
C LEU A 138 6.91 -6.53 12.41
N ALA A 139 8.09 -6.87 12.93
CA ALA A 139 8.31 -8.15 13.61
C ALA A 139 7.45 -8.29 14.87
N LYS A 140 7.28 -7.21 15.65
CA LYS A 140 6.40 -7.17 16.83
C LYS A 140 4.94 -7.47 16.49
N ASN A 141 4.51 -7.13 15.27
CA ASN A 141 3.16 -7.43 14.77
C ASN A 141 3.08 -8.77 13.99
N GLY A 142 4.12 -9.61 14.10
CA GLY A 142 4.13 -10.98 13.58
C GLY A 142 4.60 -11.14 12.14
N TYR A 143 5.15 -10.10 11.51
CA TYR A 143 5.72 -10.21 10.17
C TYR A 143 7.11 -10.83 10.20
N ALA A 144 7.34 -11.86 9.39
CA ALA A 144 8.68 -12.26 9.00
C ALA A 144 9.26 -11.19 8.05
N THR A 145 10.32 -10.50 8.50
CA THR A 145 10.88 -9.36 7.75
C THR A 145 12.03 -9.78 6.85
N VAL A 146 11.98 -9.35 5.60
CA VAL A 146 13.08 -9.44 4.63
C VAL A 146 13.48 -8.02 4.24
N LEU A 147 14.65 -7.58 4.68
CA LEU A 147 15.25 -6.31 4.26
C LEU A 147 16.07 -6.56 2.98
N ILE A 148 15.74 -5.86 1.90
CA ILE A 148 16.48 -5.91 0.63
C ILE A 148 17.22 -4.60 0.42
N SER A 149 18.49 -4.58 0.82
CA SER A 149 19.36 -3.41 0.69
C SER A 149 19.96 -3.31 -0.70
N THR A 150 19.91 -2.10 -1.28
CA THR A 150 20.61 -1.73 -2.51
C THR A 150 21.87 -0.88 -2.23
N CYS A 151 22.41 -0.94 -1.01
CA CYS A 151 23.63 -0.24 -0.63
C CYS A 151 24.83 -0.75 -1.44
N GLU A 152 25.55 0.14 -2.10
CA GLU A 152 26.72 -0.19 -2.94
C GLU A 152 28.06 0.01 -2.22
N ALA A 153 28.06 0.58 -1.01
CA ALA A 153 29.30 0.84 -0.26
C ALA A 153 30.01 -0.46 0.16
N PRO A 154 31.34 -0.55 0.08
CA PRO A 154 32.04 -1.77 0.50
C PRO A 154 31.89 -2.03 2.01
N GLY A 155 31.86 -3.31 2.40
CA GLY A 155 31.78 -3.74 3.81
C GLY A 155 30.42 -4.31 4.20
N LYS A 156 30.31 -4.85 5.42
CA LYS A 156 29.06 -5.43 5.94
C LYS A 156 28.07 -4.33 6.32
N LEU A 157 26.78 -4.58 6.10
CA LEU A 157 25.72 -3.73 6.60
C LEU A 157 25.74 -3.69 8.14
N GLN A 158 25.55 -2.50 8.71
CA GLN A 158 25.59 -2.23 10.14
C GLN A 158 24.24 -1.70 10.59
N PHE A 159 23.77 -2.20 11.74
CA PHE A 159 22.48 -1.85 12.32
C PHE A 159 22.69 -1.32 13.73
N PRO A 160 23.18 -0.08 13.90
CA PRO A 160 23.56 0.47 15.21
C PRO A 160 22.38 0.55 16.19
N HIS A 161 21.15 0.67 15.68
CA HIS A 161 19.91 0.68 16.48
C HIS A 161 19.26 -0.70 16.63
N GLY A 162 19.92 -1.75 16.13
CA GLY A 162 19.47 -3.14 16.19
C GLY A 162 18.31 -3.45 15.22
N ILE A 163 18.21 -4.72 14.82
CA ILE A 163 17.06 -5.24 14.06
C ILE A 163 16.68 -6.61 14.62
N PRO A 164 15.42 -7.07 14.43
CA PRO A 164 14.95 -8.37 14.92
C PRO A 164 15.90 -9.51 14.56
N GLN A 165 16.08 -10.48 15.46
CA GLN A 165 17.06 -11.55 15.27
C GLN A 165 16.81 -12.31 13.96
N GLN A 166 15.55 -12.60 13.67
CA GLN A 166 15.07 -13.39 12.54
C GLN A 166 14.98 -12.59 11.21
N THR A 167 15.30 -11.29 11.20
CA THR A 167 15.28 -10.52 9.95
C THR A 167 16.30 -11.09 8.95
N ILE A 168 15.80 -11.41 7.76
CA ILE A 168 16.64 -11.79 6.62
C ILE A 168 17.13 -10.51 5.95
N VAL A 169 18.43 -10.39 5.77
CA VAL A 169 19.06 -9.24 5.11
C VAL A 169 19.65 -9.70 3.80
N LEU A 170 19.04 -9.23 2.71
CA LEU A 170 19.53 -9.39 1.36
C LEU A 170 20.26 -8.14 0.93
N ARG A 171 21.28 -8.33 0.10
CA ARG A 171 21.97 -7.25 -0.56
C ARG A 171 22.08 -7.51 -2.05
N ARG A 172 21.89 -6.44 -2.83
CA ARG A 172 21.91 -6.49 -4.29
C ARG A 172 22.35 -5.13 -4.88
N PRO A 173 22.79 -5.07 -6.15
CA PRO A 173 23.04 -3.81 -6.85
C PRO A 173 21.78 -2.97 -7.01
N ASN A 174 21.90 -1.64 -7.12
CA ASN A 174 20.74 -0.74 -7.23
C ASN A 174 20.17 -0.60 -8.66
N VAL A 175 19.69 -1.72 -9.24
CA VAL A 175 19.21 -1.78 -10.64
C VAL A 175 17.71 -2.07 -10.70
N GLY A 176 16.88 -1.20 -11.30
CA GLY A 176 15.42 -1.41 -11.27
C GLY A 176 14.76 -1.12 -9.90
N TYR A 177 15.49 -0.47 -8.99
CA TYR A 177 14.99 0.13 -7.75
C TYR A 177 14.17 -0.84 -6.87
N ASP A 178 13.19 -0.34 -6.14
CA ASP A 178 12.38 -1.08 -5.15
C ASP A 178 11.62 -2.26 -5.79
N PHE A 179 11.03 -2.05 -6.97
CA PHE A 179 10.36 -3.13 -7.70
C PHE A 179 11.30 -4.26 -8.09
N GLY A 180 12.55 -3.94 -8.46
CA GLY A 180 13.59 -4.94 -8.67
C GLY A 180 13.93 -5.72 -7.39
N SER A 181 13.93 -5.04 -6.23
CA SER A 181 14.15 -5.67 -4.93
C SER A 181 13.06 -6.68 -4.57
N TRP A 182 11.79 -6.30 -4.74
CA TRP A 182 10.67 -7.20 -4.48
C TRP A 182 10.59 -8.34 -5.49
N ALA A 183 10.83 -8.07 -6.78
CA ALA A 183 10.85 -9.11 -7.81
C ALA A 183 11.92 -10.18 -7.54
N LEU A 184 13.14 -9.77 -7.17
CA LEU A 184 14.21 -10.71 -6.82
C LEU A 184 13.90 -11.49 -5.53
N ALA A 185 13.32 -10.85 -4.53
CA ALA A 185 12.91 -11.53 -3.31
C ALA A 185 11.82 -12.58 -3.58
N LEU A 186 10.84 -12.26 -4.43
CA LEU A 186 9.74 -13.16 -4.80
C LEU A 186 10.17 -14.29 -5.77
N ASP A 187 11.22 -14.08 -6.57
CA ASP A 187 11.85 -15.16 -7.36
C ASP A 187 12.68 -16.08 -6.48
N ARG A 188 13.43 -15.53 -5.51
CA ARG A 188 14.23 -16.31 -4.56
C ARG A 188 13.36 -17.11 -3.59
N TYR A 189 12.25 -16.53 -3.14
CA TYR A 189 11.33 -17.12 -2.16
C TYR A 189 9.92 -17.25 -2.73
N PRO A 190 9.69 -18.14 -3.71
CA PRO A 190 8.38 -18.28 -4.34
C PRO A 190 7.27 -18.62 -3.35
N GLN A 191 7.58 -19.32 -2.26
CA GLN A 191 6.63 -19.66 -1.19
C GLN A 191 6.02 -18.42 -0.51
N VAL A 192 6.72 -17.28 -0.48
CA VAL A 192 6.21 -16.03 0.09
C VAL A 192 4.94 -15.58 -0.62
N ARG A 193 4.80 -15.87 -1.91
CA ARG A 193 3.62 -15.50 -2.70
C ARG A 193 2.31 -16.12 -2.18
N GLN A 194 2.41 -17.20 -1.40
CA GLN A 194 1.28 -17.94 -0.84
C GLN A 194 0.96 -17.55 0.61
N ALA A 195 1.74 -16.65 1.22
CA ALA A 195 1.49 -16.19 2.57
C ALA A 195 0.13 -15.47 2.67
N ALA A 196 -0.49 -15.52 3.86
CA ALA A 196 -1.78 -14.86 4.12
C ALA A 196 -1.68 -13.34 3.97
N HIS A 197 -0.55 -12.75 4.36
CA HIS A 197 -0.27 -11.33 4.16
C HIS A 197 1.16 -11.13 3.65
N VAL A 198 1.30 -10.50 2.48
CA VAL A 198 2.59 -10.05 1.97
C VAL A 198 2.57 -8.54 1.87
N LEU A 199 3.32 -7.87 2.74
CA LEU A 199 3.52 -6.43 2.69
C LEU A 199 4.76 -6.12 1.84
N ILE A 200 4.60 -5.42 0.73
CA ILE A 200 5.71 -4.75 0.06
C ILE A 200 5.80 -3.31 0.55
N THR A 201 7.00 -2.88 0.88
CA THR A 201 7.26 -1.56 1.45
C THR A 201 8.70 -1.12 1.20
N ASN A 202 9.01 0.15 1.45
CA ASN A 202 10.35 0.71 1.29
C ASN A 202 10.70 1.72 2.39
N ASP A 203 11.93 2.24 2.36
CA ASP A 203 12.46 3.24 3.30
C ASP A 203 12.37 4.70 2.79
N SER A 204 11.51 4.95 1.80
CA SER A 204 11.23 6.30 1.29
C SER A 204 10.42 7.15 2.28
N MET A 205 9.92 6.54 3.34
CA MET A 205 9.22 7.15 4.46
C MET A 205 10.09 7.08 5.71
N ILE A 206 10.22 8.19 6.44
CA ILE A 206 10.88 8.30 7.73
C ILE A 206 9.86 7.94 8.81
N GLY A 207 10.27 7.09 9.75
CA GLY A 207 9.43 6.56 10.82
C GLY A 207 9.57 5.03 10.94
N PRO A 208 8.63 4.35 11.60
CA PRO A 208 7.41 4.91 12.18
C PRO A 208 7.68 5.66 13.50
N PHE A 209 7.02 6.81 13.69
CA PHE A 209 7.11 7.60 14.93
C PHE A 209 6.10 7.17 16.01
N GLU A 210 5.10 6.37 15.63
CA GLU A 210 4.08 5.79 16.52
C GLU A 210 3.97 4.28 16.24
N PRO A 211 3.45 3.46 17.18
CA PRO A 211 3.33 2.01 16.98
C PRO A 211 2.53 1.64 15.73
N LEU A 212 2.95 0.59 15.01
CA LEU A 212 2.29 0.16 13.77
C LEU A 212 1.04 -0.68 13.97
N GLN A 213 0.72 -1.04 15.22
CA GLN A 213 -0.33 -2.00 15.53
C GLN A 213 -1.67 -1.64 14.90
N ASP A 214 -2.11 -0.39 15.02
CA ASP A 214 -3.40 0.02 14.47
C ASP A 214 -3.40 0.09 12.94
N LEU A 215 -2.32 0.59 12.34
CA LEU A 215 -2.17 0.64 10.89
C LEU A 215 -2.20 -0.78 10.30
N LEU A 216 -1.44 -1.71 10.87
CA LEU A 216 -1.39 -3.10 10.43
C LEU A 216 -2.70 -3.83 10.68
N ARG A 217 -3.37 -3.59 11.81
CA ARG A 217 -4.72 -4.11 12.07
C ARG A 217 -5.71 -3.69 10.98
N LEU A 218 -5.72 -2.42 10.58
CA LEU A 218 -6.56 -1.91 9.50
C LEU A 218 -6.16 -2.47 8.13
N THR A 219 -4.86 -2.68 7.92
CA THR A 219 -4.30 -3.26 6.70
C THR A 219 -4.75 -4.70 6.52
N GLU A 220 -4.79 -5.47 7.62
CA GLU A 220 -5.11 -6.90 7.67
C GLU A 220 -6.61 -7.21 7.75
N GLU A 221 -7.49 -6.19 7.69
CA GLU A 221 -8.93 -6.41 7.72
C GLU A 221 -9.37 -7.29 6.53
N PRO A 222 -10.23 -8.31 6.77
CA PRO A 222 -10.70 -9.18 5.70
C PRO A 222 -11.58 -8.40 4.73
N GLY A 223 -11.55 -8.79 3.46
CA GLY A 223 -12.38 -8.19 2.42
C GLY A 223 -11.62 -7.94 1.12
N PRO A 224 -10.66 -7.00 1.10
CA PRO A 224 -9.89 -6.68 -0.10
C PRO A 224 -8.83 -7.75 -0.41
N ASP A 225 -8.54 -7.91 -1.69
CA ASP A 225 -7.39 -8.67 -2.18
C ASP A 225 -6.09 -7.87 -1.95
N VAL A 226 -6.15 -6.54 -2.13
CA VAL A 226 -5.02 -5.62 -1.95
C VAL A 226 -5.39 -4.45 -1.03
N THR A 227 -4.56 -4.17 -0.03
CA THR A 227 -4.69 -2.98 0.81
C THR A 227 -3.47 -2.07 0.63
N ALA A 228 -3.68 -0.82 0.22
CA ALA A 228 -2.61 0.19 0.12
C ALA A 228 -2.79 1.28 1.19
N ALA A 229 -1.70 1.90 1.64
CA ALA A 229 -1.82 3.02 2.58
C ALA A 229 -2.52 4.22 1.92
N THR A 230 -2.09 4.62 0.73
CA THR A 230 -2.61 5.81 0.04
C THR A 230 -2.83 5.55 -1.45
N LEU A 231 -3.74 6.34 -2.02
CA LEU A 231 -3.92 6.49 -3.47
C LEU A 231 -3.35 7.84 -3.93
N SER A 232 -2.70 7.88 -5.09
CA SER A 232 -2.26 9.14 -5.70
C SER A 232 -2.92 9.35 -7.05
N TYR A 233 -3.31 10.60 -7.35
CA TYR A 233 -3.86 11.00 -8.64
C TYR A 233 -2.92 11.91 -9.45
N GLN A 234 -1.69 12.10 -8.98
CA GLN A 234 -0.73 13.04 -9.58
C GLN A 234 -0.45 12.75 -11.08
N VAL A 235 -0.58 11.48 -11.48
CA VAL A 235 -0.41 11.02 -12.86
C VAL A 235 -1.71 10.38 -13.39
N SER A 236 -2.20 9.37 -12.69
CA SER A 236 -3.52 8.75 -12.76
C SER A 236 -3.76 8.03 -11.43
N GLY A 237 -4.96 7.51 -11.12
CA GLY A 237 -5.15 6.74 -9.88
C GLY A 237 -4.19 5.55 -9.81
N HIS A 238 -3.34 5.51 -8.78
CA HIS A 238 -2.41 4.41 -8.50
C HIS A 238 -2.08 4.30 -7.01
N PHE A 239 -1.80 3.07 -6.58
CA PHE A 239 -1.24 2.81 -5.25
C PHE A 239 0.17 3.39 -5.17
N GLN A 240 0.51 3.98 -4.03
CA GLN A 240 1.89 4.35 -3.77
C GLN A 240 2.65 3.14 -3.18
N SER A 241 3.76 2.77 -3.82
CA SER A 241 4.45 1.49 -3.54
C SER A 241 5.18 1.42 -2.19
N PHE A 242 5.19 2.50 -1.41
CA PHE A 242 5.83 2.51 -0.09
C PHE A 242 5.09 1.65 0.94
N PHE A 243 3.83 1.28 0.72
CA PHE A 243 3.07 0.42 1.63
C PHE A 243 1.86 -0.22 0.92
N VAL A 244 2.02 -1.47 0.48
CA VAL A 244 0.96 -2.25 -0.19
C VAL A 244 0.97 -3.69 0.32
N CYS A 245 -0.15 -4.15 0.85
CA CYS A 245 -0.35 -5.51 1.34
C CYS A 245 -1.20 -6.32 0.37
N PHE A 246 -0.74 -7.52 0.05
CA PHE A 246 -1.46 -8.52 -0.73
C PHE A 246 -1.96 -9.61 0.21
N HIS A 247 -3.22 -10.00 0.04
CA HIS A 247 -3.90 -10.92 0.95
C HIS A 247 -4.06 -12.31 0.34
N ASN A 248 -4.20 -13.33 1.19
CA ASN A 248 -4.68 -14.67 0.84
C ASN A 248 -3.96 -15.32 -0.35
N GLY A 249 -2.64 -15.12 -0.46
CA GLY A 249 -1.82 -15.74 -1.49
C GLY A 249 -2.06 -15.23 -2.93
N ILE A 250 -2.74 -14.08 -3.12
CA ILE A 250 -3.02 -13.56 -4.47
C ILE A 250 -1.75 -13.27 -5.28
N LEU A 251 -0.59 -13.05 -4.63
CA LEU A 251 0.68 -12.84 -5.32
C LEU A 251 1.14 -14.05 -6.12
N ASP A 252 0.58 -15.23 -5.86
CA ASP A 252 0.79 -16.44 -6.65
C ASP A 252 -0.19 -16.55 -7.83
N ALA A 253 -1.11 -15.61 -8.02
CA ALA A 253 -1.93 -15.57 -9.23
C ALA A 253 -1.07 -15.21 -10.46
N GLU A 254 -1.44 -15.76 -11.63
CA GLU A 254 -0.71 -15.54 -12.89
C GLU A 254 -0.48 -14.05 -13.23
N PRO A 255 -1.45 -13.13 -13.06
CA PRO A 255 -1.22 -11.72 -13.36
C PRO A 255 -0.13 -11.09 -12.49
N TRP A 256 -0.09 -11.45 -11.20
CA TRP A 256 0.90 -10.93 -10.26
C TRP A 256 2.29 -11.53 -10.46
N ARG A 257 2.37 -12.85 -10.71
CA ARG A 257 3.64 -13.48 -11.11
C ARG A 257 4.22 -12.81 -12.34
N ARG A 258 3.43 -12.70 -13.41
CA ARG A 258 3.87 -12.03 -14.63
C ARG A 258 4.29 -10.58 -14.42
N PHE A 259 3.57 -9.82 -13.60
CA PHE A 259 3.93 -8.44 -13.30
C PHE A 259 5.34 -8.35 -12.69
N PHE A 260 5.58 -9.04 -11.57
CA PHE A 260 6.88 -9.01 -10.88
C PHE A 260 8.00 -9.64 -11.70
N ASP A 261 7.71 -10.72 -12.44
CA ASP A 261 8.71 -11.40 -13.27
C ASP A 261 9.07 -10.57 -14.52
N SER A 262 8.21 -9.62 -14.93
CA SER A 262 8.44 -8.72 -16.07
C SER A 262 9.21 -7.44 -15.72
N ILE A 263 9.55 -7.21 -14.45
CA ILE A 263 10.29 -6.01 -14.03
C ILE A 263 11.65 -5.97 -14.73
N GLN A 264 12.00 -4.81 -15.26
CA GLN A 264 13.20 -4.54 -16.05
C GLN A 264 13.90 -3.29 -15.53
N GLU A 265 15.15 -3.10 -15.94
CA GLU A 265 15.82 -1.84 -15.69
C GLU A 265 15.19 -0.73 -16.54
N LYS A 266 14.89 0.41 -15.90
CA LYS A 266 14.39 1.61 -16.56
C LYS A 266 15.38 2.75 -16.37
N SER A 267 15.62 3.49 -17.45
CA SER A 267 16.63 4.55 -17.50
C SER A 267 16.26 5.81 -16.71
N ASP A 268 15.00 5.98 -16.29
CA ASP A 268 14.56 7.19 -15.59
C ASP A 268 13.53 6.91 -14.48
N LYS A 269 13.57 7.70 -13.40
CA LYS A 269 12.67 7.52 -12.24
C LYS A 269 11.19 7.72 -12.59
N MET A 270 10.87 8.57 -13.56
CA MET A 270 9.49 8.79 -13.99
C MET A 270 8.94 7.56 -14.71
N SER A 271 9.77 6.85 -15.47
CA SER A 271 9.39 5.59 -16.11
C SER A 271 9.24 4.46 -15.10
N VAL A 272 9.91 4.49 -13.94
CA VAL A 272 9.62 3.56 -12.82
C VAL A 272 8.21 3.78 -12.27
N VAL A 273 7.85 5.03 -11.92
CA VAL A 273 6.49 5.36 -11.43
C VAL A 273 5.42 5.03 -12.49
N LEU A 274 5.66 5.46 -13.74
CA LEU A 274 4.74 5.23 -14.86
C LEU A 274 4.60 3.76 -15.25
N SER A 275 5.65 2.94 -15.10
CA SER A 275 5.61 1.54 -15.52
C SER A 275 5.13 0.61 -14.42
N TYR A 276 5.51 0.86 -13.16
CA TYR A 276 5.36 -0.12 -12.09
C TYR A 276 4.31 0.27 -11.07
N GLU A 277 4.23 1.52 -10.61
CA GLU A 277 3.14 1.91 -9.72
C GLU A 277 1.80 1.94 -10.47
N LEU A 278 1.78 2.54 -11.67
CA LEU A 278 0.61 2.43 -12.55
C LEU A 278 0.36 0.98 -12.98
N GLY A 279 1.42 0.22 -13.27
CA GLY A 279 1.31 -1.17 -13.68
C GLY A 279 0.69 -2.05 -12.59
N MET A 280 1.08 -1.86 -11.34
CA MET A 280 0.55 -2.59 -10.19
C MET A 280 -0.95 -2.32 -9.99
N HIS A 281 -1.35 -1.05 -10.02
CA HIS A 281 -2.77 -0.68 -9.97
C HIS A 281 -3.55 -1.23 -11.19
N ASP A 282 -2.98 -1.15 -12.38
CA ASP A 282 -3.58 -1.70 -13.60
C ASP A 282 -3.78 -3.22 -13.53
N VAL A 283 -2.81 -3.97 -12.98
CA VAL A 283 -2.93 -5.41 -12.75
C VAL A 283 -4.08 -5.70 -11.79
N CYS A 284 -4.20 -4.93 -10.71
CA CYS A 284 -5.31 -5.06 -9.76
C CYS A 284 -6.66 -4.88 -10.47
N VAL A 285 -6.88 -3.74 -11.13
CA VAL A 285 -8.17 -3.39 -11.72
C VAL A 285 -8.52 -4.25 -12.93
N LYS A 286 -7.58 -4.48 -13.86
CA LYS A 286 -7.86 -5.23 -15.11
C LYS A 286 -8.18 -6.70 -14.87
N ASN A 287 -7.72 -7.26 -13.75
CA ASN A 287 -7.97 -8.67 -13.40
C ASN A 287 -9.07 -8.82 -12.34
N GLY A 288 -9.77 -7.74 -11.97
CA GLY A 288 -10.92 -7.80 -11.08
C GLY A 288 -10.58 -8.06 -9.61
N PHE A 289 -9.34 -7.79 -9.19
CA PHE A 289 -8.96 -7.84 -7.78
C PHE A 289 -9.57 -6.67 -7.02
N SER A 290 -10.19 -6.96 -5.88
CA SER A 290 -10.70 -5.95 -4.96
C SER A 290 -9.56 -5.25 -4.24
N HIS A 291 -9.69 -3.95 -4.00
CA HIS A 291 -8.68 -3.20 -3.25
C HIS A 291 -9.30 -2.16 -2.33
N LYS A 292 -8.52 -1.75 -1.33
CA LYS A 292 -8.85 -0.73 -0.34
C LYS A 292 -7.65 0.17 -0.11
N GLU A 293 -7.89 1.47 0.02
CA GLU A 293 -6.90 2.41 0.54
C GLU A 293 -7.29 2.87 1.94
N LEU A 294 -6.32 2.92 2.85
CA LEU A 294 -6.55 3.32 4.23
C LEU A 294 -6.78 4.83 4.38
N PHE A 295 -6.08 5.61 3.56
CA PHE A 295 -6.18 7.07 3.56
C PHE A 295 -6.51 7.58 2.16
N LEU A 296 -7.79 7.93 1.96
CA LEU A 296 -8.27 8.40 0.66
C LEU A 296 -7.88 9.87 0.42
N PRO A 297 -7.50 10.24 -0.82
CA PRO A 297 -7.23 11.62 -1.20
C PRO A 297 -8.36 12.61 -0.87
N THR A 298 -9.60 12.15 -0.93
CA THR A 298 -10.80 12.94 -0.58
C THR A 298 -10.84 13.29 0.89
N ASP A 299 -10.48 12.34 1.76
CA ASP A 299 -10.54 12.51 3.22
C ASP A 299 -9.40 13.41 3.72
N LEU A 300 -8.32 13.49 2.94
CA LEU A 300 -7.14 14.30 3.20
C LEU A 300 -7.19 15.67 2.52
N ASN A 301 -8.23 15.96 1.74
CA ASN A 301 -8.32 17.15 0.88
C ASN A 301 -7.08 17.35 -0.01
N SER A 302 -6.42 16.27 -0.44
CA SER A 302 -5.17 16.34 -1.21
C SER A 302 -5.39 16.68 -2.69
N GLY A 303 -6.65 16.81 -3.11
CA GLY A 303 -7.04 17.01 -4.51
C GLY A 303 -6.45 15.92 -5.41
N GLY A 304 -5.95 16.33 -6.59
CA GLY A 304 -5.26 15.43 -7.52
C GLY A 304 -3.78 15.17 -7.19
N GLY A 305 -3.27 15.64 -6.04
CA GLY A 305 -1.87 15.59 -5.69
C GLY A 305 -1.40 14.27 -5.08
N ASN A 306 -0.13 14.24 -4.68
CA ASN A 306 0.41 13.17 -3.85
C ASN A 306 0.05 13.44 -2.38
N PRO A 307 -0.79 12.61 -1.72
CA PRO A 307 -1.23 12.89 -0.35
C PRO A 307 -0.07 12.90 0.66
N THR A 308 0.99 12.12 0.42
CA THR A 308 2.19 12.09 1.28
C THR A 308 3.04 13.36 1.20
N LEU A 309 2.73 14.30 0.30
CA LEU A 309 3.40 15.60 0.18
C LEU A 309 2.42 16.75 0.43
N VAL A 310 1.29 16.77 -0.29
CA VAL A 310 0.34 17.90 -0.23
C VAL A 310 -0.42 17.95 1.10
N SER A 311 -0.74 16.78 1.65
CA SER A 311 -1.55 16.64 2.87
C SER A 311 -0.81 15.84 3.95
N TRP A 312 0.51 15.96 4.00
CA TRP A 312 1.35 15.13 4.88
C TRP A 312 1.00 15.29 6.37
N SER A 313 0.70 16.52 6.83
CA SER A 313 0.32 16.78 8.21
C SER A 313 -1.04 16.18 8.56
N ALA A 314 -2.03 16.36 7.67
CA ALA A 314 -3.36 15.75 7.83
C ALA A 314 -3.29 14.21 7.80
N LEU A 315 -2.42 13.64 6.98
CA LEU A 315 -2.17 12.19 6.92
C LEU A 315 -1.63 11.70 8.27
N VAL A 316 -0.67 12.42 8.86
CA VAL A 316 -0.16 12.14 10.20
C VAL A 316 -1.24 12.27 11.28
N GLU A 317 -2.06 13.34 11.24
CA GLU A 317 -3.17 13.53 12.19
C GLU A 317 -4.22 12.41 12.14
N LYS A 318 -4.37 11.77 10.98
CA LYS A 318 -5.25 10.60 10.79
C LYS A 318 -4.65 9.28 11.29
N GLY A 319 -3.44 9.30 11.84
CA GLY A 319 -2.78 8.11 12.41
C GLY A 319 -1.83 7.40 11.46
N PHE A 320 -1.40 8.03 10.37
CA PHE A 320 -0.32 7.50 9.54
C PHE A 320 1.04 7.87 10.15
N PRO A 321 1.84 6.90 10.64
CA PRO A 321 2.95 7.18 11.55
C PRO A 321 4.27 7.52 10.84
N PHE A 322 4.22 7.93 9.58
CA PHE A 322 5.41 8.20 8.78
C PHE A 322 5.36 9.55 8.07
N ILE A 323 6.55 10.05 7.73
CA ILE A 323 6.74 11.29 6.98
C ILE A 323 7.61 11.00 5.77
N LYS A 324 7.25 11.50 4.60
CA LYS A 324 8.02 11.22 3.39
C LYS A 324 9.41 11.84 3.44
N ARG A 325 10.45 11.05 3.18
CA ARG A 325 11.87 11.49 3.21
C ARG A 325 12.13 12.69 2.31
N THR A 326 11.38 12.82 1.21
CA THR A 326 11.49 13.98 0.30
C THR A 326 11.22 15.31 1.01
N ILE A 327 10.30 15.37 1.97
CA ILE A 327 10.01 16.60 2.73
C ILE A 327 11.22 16.99 3.58
N TYR A 328 11.90 16.00 4.18
CA TYR A 328 13.14 16.23 4.92
C TYR A 328 14.28 16.72 4.01
N THR A 329 14.47 16.11 2.83
CA THR A 329 15.58 16.46 1.94
C THR A 329 15.33 17.73 1.11
N ASP A 330 14.07 18.02 0.81
CA ASP A 330 13.62 19.18 0.07
C ASP A 330 12.29 19.70 0.65
N PRO A 331 12.37 20.53 1.72
CA PRO A 331 11.20 21.09 2.40
C PRO A 331 10.21 21.83 1.48
N SER A 332 10.68 22.35 0.34
CA SER A 332 9.84 23.09 -0.60
C SER A 332 8.79 22.23 -1.31
N THR A 333 8.92 20.90 -1.22
CA THR A 333 8.02 19.93 -1.87
C THR A 333 6.69 19.74 -1.15
N ALA A 334 6.55 20.27 0.07
CA ALA A 334 5.34 20.12 0.88
C ALA A 334 4.97 21.44 1.60
N PRO A 335 3.68 21.76 1.74
CA PRO A 335 3.25 22.90 2.55
C PRO A 335 3.74 22.75 4.00
N GLY A 336 4.40 23.78 4.53
CA GLY A 336 4.94 23.77 5.89
C GLY A 336 6.13 22.83 6.10
N GLY A 337 6.74 22.32 5.04
CA GLY A 337 7.88 21.40 5.13
C GLY A 337 9.09 22.01 5.84
N GLU A 338 9.24 23.33 5.84
CA GLU A 338 10.28 24.05 6.57
C GLU A 338 10.17 23.90 8.09
N SER A 339 8.96 23.62 8.60
CA SER A 339 8.69 23.40 10.03
C SER A 339 8.67 21.92 10.41
N LEU A 340 9.15 21.03 9.53
CA LEU A 340 9.06 19.58 9.72
C LEU A 340 9.82 19.13 10.98
N ARG A 341 10.97 19.74 11.28
CA ARG A 341 11.81 19.37 12.44
C ARG A 341 11.10 19.70 13.74
N GLU A 342 10.58 20.93 13.82
CA GLU A 342 9.80 21.42 14.95
C GLU A 342 8.54 20.59 15.14
N PHE A 343 7.89 20.18 14.05
CA PHE A 343 6.73 19.31 14.10
C PHE A 343 7.07 17.95 14.73
N VAL A 344 8.13 17.28 14.28
CA VAL A 344 8.56 15.97 14.81
C VAL A 344 8.96 16.09 16.28
N HIS A 345 9.72 17.14 16.63
CA HIS A 345 10.12 17.40 18.01
C HIS A 345 8.91 17.63 18.91
N TYR A 346 7.98 18.50 18.52
CA TYR A 346 6.82 18.85 19.35
C TYR A 346 5.82 17.69 19.47
N ARG A 347 5.58 16.95 18.37
CA ARG A 347 4.57 15.89 18.34
C ARG A 347 5.08 14.59 18.96
N TYR A 348 6.31 14.20 18.67
CA TYR A 348 6.86 12.89 19.03
C TYR A 348 7.95 12.94 20.09
N ASN A 349 8.44 14.13 20.44
CA ASN A 349 9.60 14.30 21.32
C ASN A 349 10.84 13.57 20.78
N GLU A 350 11.03 13.64 19.46
CA GLU A 350 12.11 12.99 18.71
C GLU A 350 12.93 14.05 17.96
N ASP A 351 14.23 13.79 17.81
CA ASP A 351 15.10 14.56 16.92
C ASP A 351 15.11 13.89 15.54
N LEU A 352 14.65 14.57 14.49
CA LEU A 352 14.47 13.99 13.16
C LEU A 352 15.79 13.56 12.52
N GLU A 353 16.90 14.17 12.94
CA GLU A 353 18.25 13.91 12.46
C GLU A 353 18.73 12.51 12.87
N ASP A 354 18.28 12.01 14.01
CA ASP A 354 18.58 10.66 14.48
C ASP A 354 17.91 9.57 13.63
N TRP A 355 16.89 9.93 12.83
CA TRP A 355 16.06 8.99 12.09
C TRP A 355 16.51 8.68 10.67
N VAL A 356 17.34 9.54 10.07
CA VAL A 356 17.56 9.56 8.60
C VAL A 356 18.77 8.79 8.10
#